data_AF-A0A7L2YP50-F1
#
_entry.id   AF-A0A7L2YP50-F1
#
_cell.length_a   1.000
_cell.length_b   1.000
_cell.length_c   1.000
_cell.angle_alpha   90.00
_cell.angle_beta   90.00
_cell.angle_gamma   90.00
#
_symmetry.space_group_name_H-M   'P 1'
#
loop_
_entity.id
_entity.type
_entity.pdbx_description
1 polymer ?
#
loop_
_entity_poly.entity_id
_entity_poly.type
_entity_poly.pdbx_seq_one_letter_code
_entity_poly.pdbx_strand_id
1 'polypeptide(L)'
;QELNTLGFECILEEIDPEDITKNQINTIKACTSEDPGVKKKKRYISSFSIIKCLQGIYEDLNAYRAELKDFNDQKVLATIDEMMEVSIP
;
A
#
# COMPACT_ATOMS: atom_id res chain seq x y z
N GLN A 1 -22.52 -18.95 -5.71
CA GLN A 1 -22.29 -17.79 -4.84
C GLN A 1 -20.77 -17.66 -4.74
N GLU A 2 -20.20 -16.67 -5.41
CA GLU A 2 -18.76 -16.41 -5.31
C GLU A 2 -18.49 -15.92 -3.89
N LEU A 3 -17.92 -16.79 -3.07
CA LEU A 3 -17.30 -16.37 -1.82
C LEU A 3 -16.17 -15.41 -2.23
N ASN A 4 -16.32 -14.16 -1.86
CA ASN A 4 -15.22 -13.20 -1.88
C ASN A 4 -14.03 -13.75 -1.07
N THR A 5 -12.83 -13.21 -1.31
CA THR A 5 -11.56 -13.71 -0.78
C THR A 5 -11.53 -13.89 0.74
N LEU A 6 -12.42 -13.20 1.45
CA LEU A 6 -12.56 -13.22 2.91
C LEU A 6 -13.62 -14.21 3.43
N GLY A 7 -14.49 -14.75 2.55
CA GLY A 7 -15.49 -15.75 2.91
C GLY A 7 -16.79 -15.20 3.51
N PHE A 8 -16.97 -13.87 3.50
CA PHE A 8 -18.16 -13.16 3.99
C PHE A 8 -18.37 -11.87 3.19
N GLU A 9 -19.60 -11.52 2.88
CA GLU A 9 -19.95 -10.30 2.13
C GLU A 9 -19.70 -9.05 3.00
N CYS A 10 -18.75 -8.19 2.62
CA CYS A 10 -18.49 -6.93 3.31
C CYS A 10 -19.47 -5.86 2.81
N ILE A 11 -20.17 -5.17 3.72
CA ILE A 11 -20.92 -3.95 3.40
C ILE A 11 -20.11 -2.71 3.79
N LEU A 12 -20.34 -1.58 3.12
CA LEU A 12 -19.59 -0.33 3.33
C LEU A 12 -19.64 0.15 4.78
N GLU A 13 -20.74 -0.13 5.47
CA GLU A 13 -20.96 0.23 6.87
C GLU A 13 -20.07 -0.57 7.86
N GLU A 14 -19.56 -1.73 7.43
CA GLU A 14 -18.67 -2.59 8.23
C GLU A 14 -17.18 -2.35 7.94
N ILE A 15 -16.87 -1.56 6.91
CA ILE A 15 -15.50 -1.23 6.54
C ILE A 15 -15.01 -0.09 7.42
N ASP A 16 -13.97 -0.35 8.20
CA ASP A 16 -13.21 0.70 8.86
C ASP A 16 -12.46 1.53 7.80
N PRO A 17 -12.78 2.83 7.61
CA PRO A 17 -12.07 3.67 6.65
C PRO A 17 -10.70 4.13 7.17
N GLU A 18 -10.31 3.76 8.39
CA GLU A 18 -9.04 4.14 8.98
C GLU A 18 -7.86 3.50 8.24
N ASP A 19 -6.94 4.36 7.82
CA ASP A 19 -5.65 3.94 7.29
C ASP A 19 -4.72 3.51 8.45
N ILE A 20 -4.41 2.22 8.49
CA ILE A 20 -3.53 1.62 9.50
C ILE A 20 -2.10 2.17 9.43
N THR A 21 -1.68 2.78 8.31
CA THR A 21 -0.33 3.36 8.15
C THR A 21 -0.31 4.88 8.21
N LYS A 22 -1.41 5.51 8.65
CA LYS A 22 -1.54 6.98 8.78
C LYS A 22 -0.42 7.68 9.57
N ASN A 23 0.28 6.97 10.45
CA ASN A 23 1.37 7.48 11.29
C ASN A 23 2.77 7.25 10.69
N GLN A 24 2.86 6.60 9.53
CA GLN A 24 4.10 6.29 8.82
C GLN A 24 4.36 7.31 7.69
N ILE A 25 5.26 7.00 6.76
CA ILE A 25 5.44 7.80 5.54
C ILE A 25 4.11 7.86 4.80
N ASN A 26 3.68 9.07 4.41
CA ASN A 26 2.55 9.22 3.50
C ASN A 26 2.96 8.74 2.10
N THR A 27 2.82 7.43 1.87
CA THR A 27 3.23 6.74 0.63
C THR A 27 2.55 7.35 -0.59
N ILE A 28 1.26 7.70 -0.49
CA ILE A 28 0.51 8.36 -1.56
C ILE A 28 1.24 9.65 -1.98
N LYS A 29 1.58 10.51 -1.03
CA LYS A 29 2.29 11.77 -1.30
C LYS A 29 3.72 11.55 -1.77
N ALA A 30 4.41 10.52 -1.29
CA ALA A 30 5.77 10.20 -1.71
C ALA A 30 5.82 9.66 -3.15
N CYS A 31 4.82 8.86 -3.53
CA CYS A 31 4.71 8.22 -4.84
C CYS A 31 3.97 9.06 -5.89
N THR A 32 3.19 10.04 -5.46
CA THR A 32 2.48 10.95 -6.37
C THR A 32 3.21 12.29 -6.49
N SER A 33 3.23 12.82 -7.70
CA SER A 33 3.78 14.15 -7.93
C SER A 33 2.73 15.21 -7.55
N GLU A 34 2.54 15.47 -6.26
CA GLU A 34 1.57 16.47 -5.80
C GLU A 34 1.92 17.87 -6.32
N ASP A 35 1.22 18.30 -7.35
CA ASP A 35 0.93 19.71 -7.58
C ASP A 35 -0.45 19.79 -8.25
N PRO A 36 -1.51 20.07 -7.49
CA PRO A 36 -2.88 20.14 -7.99
C PRO A 36 -3.11 21.24 -9.04
N GLY A 37 -2.15 22.16 -9.24
CA GLY A 37 -2.34 23.38 -10.04
C GLY A 37 -1.64 23.45 -11.39
N VAL A 38 -0.71 22.53 -11.70
CA VAL A 38 0.20 22.75 -12.84
C VAL A 38 -0.02 21.72 -13.95
N LYS A 39 -0.64 22.20 -15.03
CA LYS A 39 -0.87 21.54 -16.33
C LYS A 39 0.34 20.68 -16.75
N LYS A 40 0.14 19.36 -16.79
CA LYS A 40 0.78 18.32 -17.64
C LYS A 40 2.12 18.68 -18.32
N LYS A 41 3.11 19.18 -17.59
CA LYS A 41 4.52 19.09 -18.03
C LYS A 41 5.09 17.88 -17.32
N LYS A 42 5.56 16.88 -18.10
CA LYS A 42 6.21 15.65 -17.63
C LYS A 42 7.09 15.99 -16.42
N ARG A 43 6.59 15.72 -15.23
CA ARG A 43 7.25 16.08 -13.99
C ARG A 43 8.18 14.93 -13.67
N TYR A 44 9.48 15.18 -13.75
CA TYR A 44 10.50 14.22 -13.36
C TYR A 44 10.35 13.97 -11.86
N ILE A 45 9.97 12.75 -11.49
CA ILE A 45 10.11 12.27 -10.12
C ILE A 45 11.62 12.24 -9.84
N SER A 46 12.08 12.96 -8.83
CA SER A 46 13.49 12.93 -8.44
C SER A 46 13.85 11.54 -7.90
N SER A 47 15.09 11.10 -8.07
CA SER A 47 15.59 9.85 -7.46
C SER A 47 15.30 9.78 -5.96
N PHE A 48 15.40 10.91 -5.26
CA PHE A 48 15.05 11.03 -3.84
C PHE A 48 13.56 10.77 -3.55
N SER A 49 12.66 11.20 -4.44
CA SER A 49 11.22 10.92 -4.30
C SER A 49 10.90 9.45 -4.59
N ILE A 50 11.64 8.81 -5.50
CA ILE A 50 11.53 7.35 -5.74
C ILE A 50 11.95 6.57 -4.49
N ILE A 51 13.08 6.91 -3.88
CA ILE A 51 13.56 6.23 -2.66
C ILE A 51 12.52 6.34 -1.53
N LYS A 52 11.96 7.54 -1.31
CA LYS A 52 10.90 7.72 -0.29
C LYS A 52 9.61 6.98 -0.61
N CYS A 53 9.25 6.91 -1.89
CA CYS A 53 8.10 6.14 -2.35
C CYS A 53 8.30 4.65 -2.06
N LEU A 54 9.45 4.08 -2.43
CA LEU A 54 9.77 2.67 -2.17
C LEU A 54 9.84 2.37 -0.68
N GLN A 55 10.45 3.26 0.11
CA GLN A 55 10.46 3.14 1.57
C GLN A 55 9.04 3.13 2.15
N GLY A 56 8.16 4.03 1.72
CA GLY A 56 6.77 4.05 2.16
C GLY A 56 6.01 2.77 1.79
N ILE A 57 6.18 2.28 0.56
CA ILE A 57 5.59 1.00 0.12
C ILE A 57 6.07 -0.15 1.02
N TYR A 58 7.36 -0.20 1.35
CA TYR A 58 7.90 -1.25 2.22
C TYR A 58 7.34 -1.18 3.65
N GLU A 59 7.22 0.02 4.22
CA GLU A 59 6.61 0.24 5.53
C GLU A 59 5.12 -0.18 5.54
N ASP A 60 4.38 0.18 4.47
CA ASP A 60 2.99 -0.22 4.28
C ASP A 60 2.82 -1.74 4.20
N LEU A 61 3.62 -2.39 3.36
CA LEU A 61 3.58 -3.85 3.18
C LEU A 61 3.89 -4.58 4.49
N ASN A 62 4.83 -4.10 5.30
CA ASN A 62 5.12 -4.66 6.62
C ASN A 62 3.94 -4.54 7.58
N ALA A 63 3.25 -3.40 7.59
CA ALA A 63 2.07 -3.20 8.43
C ALA A 63 0.94 -4.16 8.02
N TYR A 64 0.62 -4.24 6.73
CA TYR A 64 -0.37 -5.19 6.22
C TYR A 64 0.03 -6.64 6.48
N ARG A 65 1.32 -6.97 6.36
CA ARG A 65 1.82 -8.32 6.63
C ARG A 65 1.62 -8.73 8.09
N ALA A 66 1.79 -7.79 9.02
CA ALA A 66 1.59 -8.02 10.45
C ALA A 66 0.10 -8.22 10.80
N GLU A 67 -0.79 -7.42 10.21
CA GLU A 67 -2.24 -7.55 10.40
C GLU A 67 -2.78 -8.87 9.79
N LEU A 68 -2.25 -9.27 8.63
CA LEU A 68 -2.65 -10.49 7.93
C LEU A 68 -1.91 -11.75 8.41
N LYS A 69 -1.11 -11.71 9.48
CA LYS A 69 -0.25 -12.84 9.89
C LYS A 69 -1.01 -14.17 10.08
N ASP A 70 -2.26 -14.10 10.52
CA ASP A 70 -3.14 -15.25 10.78
C ASP A 70 -4.15 -15.47 9.63
N PHE A 71 -3.94 -14.83 8.48
CA PHE A 71 -4.81 -14.95 7.32
C PHE A 71 -4.63 -16.30 6.62
N ASN A 72 -5.75 -16.93 6.27
CA ASN A 72 -5.74 -18.29 5.72
C ASN A 72 -5.20 -18.37 4.28
N ASP A 73 -5.26 -17.29 3.50
CA ASP A 73 -4.77 -17.28 2.12
C ASP A 73 -3.25 -17.06 2.08
N GLN A 74 -2.52 -18.17 2.05
CA GLN A 74 -1.07 -18.18 1.95
C GLN A 74 -0.54 -17.55 0.65
N LYS A 75 -1.34 -17.52 -0.43
CA LYS A 75 -0.93 -16.90 -1.69
C LYS A 75 -0.87 -15.38 -1.56
N VAL A 76 -1.82 -14.79 -0.83
CA VAL A 76 -1.80 -13.35 -0.53
C VAL A 76 -0.58 -13.01 0.32
N LEU A 77 -0.28 -13.80 1.35
CA LEU A 77 0.90 -13.58 2.20
C LEU A 77 2.20 -13.68 1.42
N ALA A 78 2.36 -14.71 0.59
CA ALA A 78 3.54 -14.87 -0.27
C ALA A 78 3.70 -13.70 -1.26
N THR A 79 2.58 -13.19 -1.80
CA THR A 79 2.62 -12.04 -2.71
C THR A 79 3.08 -10.77 -2.00
N ILE A 80 2.66 -10.55 -0.75
CA ILE A 80 3.15 -9.42 0.08
C ILE A 80 4.65 -9.58 0.34
N ASP A 81 5.10 -10.80 0.68
CA ASP A 81 6.52 -11.10 0.90
C ASP A 81 7.36 -10.82 -0.35
N GLU A 82 6.90 -11.23 -1.54
CA GLU A 82 7.54 -10.92 -2.83
C GLU A 82 7.58 -9.41 -3.13
N MET A 83 6.49 -8.69 -2.83
CA MET A 83 6.42 -7.24 -3.01
C MET A 83 7.38 -6.49 -2.07
N MET A 84 7.63 -7.01 -0.87
CA MET A 84 8.60 -6.43 0.06
C MET A 84 10.03 -6.56 -0.46
N GLU A 85 10.41 -7.72 -1.01
CA GLU A 85 11.76 -7.96 -1.56
C GLU A 85 12.11 -6.99 -2.70
N VAL A 86 11.14 -6.65 -3.57
CA VAL A 86 11.37 -5.71 -4.67
C VAL A 86 11.31 -4.24 -4.25
N SER A 87 10.81 -3.96 -3.04
CA SER A 87 10.66 -2.60 -2.50
C SER A 87 11.81 -2.20 -1.57
N ILE A 88 12.77 -3.10 -1.33
CA ILE A 88 13.99 -2.81 -0.55
C ILE A 88 14.75 -1.64 -1.23
N PRO A 89 14.93 -0.49 -0.54
CA PRO A 89 15.59 0.69 -1.11
C PRO A 89 17.06 0.50 -1.49
#